data_AF-A0A3A6QDW7-F1
#
_entry.id   AF-A0A3A6QDW7-F1
#
_cell.length_a   1.000
_cell.length_b   1.000
_cell.length_c   1.000
_cell.angle_alpha   90.00
_cell.angle_beta   90.00
_cell.angle_gamma   90.00
#
_symmetry.space_group_name_H-M   'P 1'
#
loop_
_entity.id
_entity.type
_entity.pdbx_description
1 polymer ?
#
loop_
_entity_poly.entity_id
_entity_poly.type
_entity_poly.pdbx_seq_one_letter_code
_entity_poly.pdbx_strand_id
1 'polypeptide(L)'
;MSSTDTSDDGEPAKTNINIRLTESFLEDIDATWQEEGYNSRSEFIRDALRDTVKHPGLTRESWKEIAAVEYARRTGDSETFSRDEILDEE
;
A
#
# COMPACT_ATOMS: atom_id res chain seq x y z
N MET A 1 8.16 -2.81 -34.05
CA MET A 1 7.46 -3.28 -32.84
C MET A 1 8.32 -4.35 -32.21
N SER A 2 8.84 -4.11 -31.01
CA SER A 2 9.65 -5.09 -30.28
C SER A 2 8.75 -5.81 -29.29
N SER A 3 8.39 -7.06 -29.59
CA SER A 3 7.77 -7.94 -28.62
C SER A 3 8.91 -8.56 -27.81
N THR A 4 9.09 -8.10 -26.57
CA THR A 4 9.99 -8.76 -25.62
C THR A 4 9.19 -9.89 -24.96
N ASP A 5 9.31 -11.09 -25.49
CA ASP A 5 8.91 -12.33 -24.81
C ASP A 5 9.93 -12.61 -23.70
N THR A 6 9.57 -12.30 -22.45
CA THR A 6 10.34 -12.74 -21.28
C THR A 6 9.93 -14.16 -20.94
N SER A 7 10.87 -15.08 -21.03
CA SER A 7 10.69 -16.51 -20.74
C SER A 7 10.22 -16.75 -19.29
N ASP A 8 9.20 -17.59 -19.18
CA ASP A 8 8.45 -17.99 -17.98
C ASP A 8 9.22 -19.02 -17.13
N ASP A 9 10.33 -18.60 -16.51
CA ASP A 9 11.06 -19.44 -15.54
C ASP A 9 10.79 -18.93 -14.12
N GLY A 10 9.65 -19.32 -13.55
CA GLY A 10 9.33 -19.20 -12.11
C GLY A 10 8.60 -17.93 -11.67
N GLU A 11 8.21 -17.04 -12.59
CA GLU A 11 7.35 -15.91 -12.22
C GLU A 11 5.89 -16.36 -11.99
N PRO A 12 5.19 -15.80 -10.98
CA PRO A 12 3.77 -16.10 -10.78
C PRO A 12 2.97 -15.69 -12.02
N ALA A 13 2.01 -16.53 -12.42
CA ALA A 13 1.17 -16.30 -13.57
C ALA A 13 0.54 -14.90 -13.55
N LYS A 14 0.70 -14.15 -14.65
CA LYS A 14 0.20 -12.78 -14.81
C LYS A 14 -1.02 -12.80 -15.74
N THR A 15 -2.10 -12.16 -15.31
CA THR A 15 -3.30 -11.94 -16.14
C THR A 15 -3.37 -10.47 -16.57
N ASN A 16 -3.54 -10.22 -17.87
CA ASN A 16 -3.72 -8.88 -18.40
C ASN A 16 -5.15 -8.38 -18.16
N ILE A 17 -5.28 -7.12 -17.75
CA ILE A 17 -6.55 -6.42 -17.61
C ILE A 17 -6.57 -5.19 -18.53
N ASN A 18 -7.75 -4.82 -19.03
CA ASN A 18 -7.95 -3.62 -19.83
C ASN A 18 -8.68 -2.56 -18.99
N ILE A 19 -8.12 -1.35 -18.92
CA ILE A 19 -8.67 -0.21 -18.15
C ILE A 19 -8.83 0.99 -19.10
N ARG A 20 -9.94 1.70 -19.01
CA ARG A 20 -10.16 2.97 -19.73
C ARG A 20 -9.92 4.14 -18.79
N LEU A 21 -9.13 5.12 -19.23
CA LEU A 21 -8.79 6.34 -18.49
C LEU A 21 -9.09 7.56 -19.36
N THR A 22 -9.27 8.72 -18.75
CA THR A 22 -9.24 9.99 -19.50
C THR A 22 -7.80 10.29 -19.91
N GLU A 23 -7.62 11.02 -21.02
CA GLU A 23 -6.29 11.43 -21.49
C GLU A 23 -5.55 12.26 -20.44
N SER A 24 -6.26 13.21 -19.80
CA SER A 24 -5.69 14.03 -18.73
C SER A 24 -5.14 13.21 -17.56
N PHE A 25 -5.86 12.16 -17.15
CA PHE A 25 -5.42 11.33 -16.03
C PHE A 25 -4.27 10.39 -16.44
N LEU A 26 -4.23 9.99 -17.72
CA LEU A 26 -3.08 9.26 -18.24
C LEU A 26 -1.80 10.12 -18.24
N GLU A 27 -1.92 11.41 -18.57
CA GLU A 27 -0.81 12.37 -18.48
C GLU A 27 -0.30 12.53 -17.03
N ASP A 28 -1.22 12.65 -16.07
CA ASP A 28 -0.87 12.73 -14.64
C ASP A 28 -0.12 11.47 -14.18
N ILE A 29 -0.60 10.28 -14.58
CA ILE A 29 0.08 9.01 -14.28
C ILE A 29 1.47 9.01 -14.90
N ASP A 30 1.60 9.45 -16.16
CA ASP A 30 2.87 9.46 -16.89
C ASP A 30 3.93 10.37 -16.27
N ALA A 31 3.51 11.53 -15.75
CA ALA A 31 4.38 12.39 -14.97
C ALA A 31 4.79 11.73 -13.64
N THR A 32 3.82 11.16 -12.92
CA THR A 32 4.03 10.62 -11.57
C THR A 32 4.99 9.43 -11.56
N TRP A 33 4.79 8.42 -12.42
CA TRP A 33 5.63 7.22 -12.36
C TRP A 33 7.09 7.50 -12.71
N GLN A 34 7.34 8.50 -13.57
CA GLN A 34 8.68 8.94 -13.95
C GLN A 34 9.35 9.71 -12.80
N GLU A 35 8.62 10.62 -12.16
CA GLU A 35 9.11 11.37 -11.00
C GLU A 35 9.46 10.43 -9.83
N GLU A 36 8.64 9.42 -9.59
CA GLU A 36 8.85 8.38 -8.58
C GLU A 36 9.92 7.33 -8.99
N GLY A 37 10.45 7.40 -10.21
CA GLY A 37 11.57 6.56 -10.65
C GLY A 37 11.25 5.10 -10.93
N TYR A 38 9.99 4.77 -11.24
CA TYR A 38 9.60 3.40 -11.63
C TYR A 38 10.23 2.99 -12.96
N ASN A 39 10.44 1.68 -13.17
CA ASN A 39 11.00 1.20 -14.44
C ASN A 39 9.97 1.20 -15.58
N SER A 40 8.69 1.18 -15.24
CA SER A 40 7.60 1.24 -16.21
C SER A 40 6.29 1.72 -15.58
N ARG A 41 5.44 2.33 -16.42
CA ARG A 41 4.05 2.66 -16.06
C ARG A 41 3.27 1.47 -15.50
N SER A 42 3.44 0.28 -16.09
CA SER A 42 2.75 -0.94 -15.65
C SER A 42 3.22 -1.43 -14.28
N GLU A 43 4.44 -1.09 -13.86
CA GLU A 43 4.93 -1.39 -12.51
C GLU A 43 4.25 -0.47 -11.50
N PHE A 44 4.27 0.85 -11.75
CA PHE A 44 3.59 1.84 -10.91
C PHE A 44 2.09 1.53 -10.74
N ILE A 45 1.38 1.25 -11.82
CA ILE A 45 -0.06 0.92 -11.75
C ILE A 45 -0.28 -0.36 -10.92
N ARG A 46 0.55 -1.40 -11.09
CA ARG A 46 0.42 -2.63 -10.31
C ARG A 46 0.71 -2.40 -8.83
N ASP A 47 1.67 -1.55 -8.50
CA ASP A 47 2.01 -1.21 -7.12
C ASP A 47 0.87 -0.43 -6.44
N ALA A 48 0.39 0.65 -7.07
CA ALA A 48 -0.73 1.43 -6.57
C ALA A 48 -2.00 0.57 -6.35
N LEU A 49 -2.30 -0.36 -7.27
CA LEU A 49 -3.39 -1.30 -7.12
C LEU A 49 -3.16 -2.29 -5.96
N ARG A 50 -1.92 -2.77 -5.79
CA ARG A 50 -1.57 -3.68 -4.69
C ARG A 50 -1.70 -2.98 -3.35
N ASP A 51 -1.17 -1.77 -3.23
CA ASP A 51 -1.25 -0.95 -2.02
C ASP A 51 -2.72 -0.71 -1.63
N THR A 52 -3.55 -0.28 -2.58
CA THR A 52 -5.00 -0.09 -2.35
C THR A 52 -5.69 -1.35 -1.83
N VAL A 53 -5.30 -2.54 -2.29
CA VAL A 53 -5.91 -3.82 -1.91
C VAL A 53 -5.33 -4.41 -0.62
N LYS A 54 -4.03 -4.25 -0.39
CA LYS A 54 -3.28 -4.88 0.72
C LYS A 54 -3.13 -3.97 1.93
N HIS A 55 -3.12 -2.67 1.70
CA HIS A 55 -2.99 -1.61 2.68
C HIS A 55 -4.11 -0.58 2.47
N PRO A 56 -5.40 -1.00 2.54
CA PRO A 56 -6.49 -0.05 2.44
C PRO A 56 -6.28 1.03 3.49
N GLY A 57 -6.34 2.30 3.07
CA GLY A 57 -6.16 3.44 3.97
C GLY A 57 -7.04 3.33 5.21
N LEU A 58 -6.65 4.00 6.30
CA LEU A 58 -7.33 3.92 7.58
C LEU A 58 -8.86 4.06 7.41
N THR A 59 -9.57 2.98 7.72
CA THR A 59 -11.03 3.00 7.66
C THR A 59 -11.57 3.94 8.73
N ARG A 60 -12.83 4.35 8.61
CA ARG A 60 -13.49 5.11 9.68
C ARG A 60 -13.43 4.38 11.03
N GLU A 61 -13.44 3.05 11.02
CA GLU A 61 -13.33 2.25 12.23
C GLU A 61 -11.90 2.30 12.79
N SER A 62 -10.88 2.17 11.93
CA SER A 62 -9.48 2.33 12.32
C SER A 62 -9.22 3.71 12.94
N TRP A 63 -9.83 4.77 12.41
CA TRP A 63 -9.76 6.11 13.01
C TRP A 63 -10.42 6.20 14.38
N LYS A 64 -11.57 5.53 14.59
CA LYS A 64 -12.21 5.48 15.91
C LYS A 64 -11.35 4.72 16.90
N GLU A 65 -10.72 3.64 16.48
CA GLU A 65 -9.82 2.84 17.31
C GLU A 65 -8.62 3.66 17.76
N ILE A 66 -7.95 4.36 16.82
CA ILE A 66 -6.87 5.29 17.14
C ILE A 66 -7.34 6.37 18.14
N ALA A 67 -8.51 6.96 17.91
CA ALA A 67 -9.07 7.97 18.81
C ALA A 67 -9.41 7.41 20.20
N ALA A 68 -9.92 6.17 20.28
CA ALA A 68 -10.25 5.50 21.52
C ALA A 68 -8.99 5.17 22.34
N VAL A 69 -7.95 4.66 21.69
CA VAL A 69 -6.65 4.39 22.32
C VAL A 69 -6.00 5.68 22.83
N GLU A 70 -6.00 6.76 22.04
CA GLU A 70 -5.46 8.05 22.47
C GLU A 70 -6.27 8.65 23.63
N TYR A 71 -7.60 8.54 23.59
CA TYR A 71 -8.45 8.99 24.70
C TYR A 71 -8.13 8.22 25.98
N ALA A 72 -8.12 6.88 25.93
CA ALA A 72 -7.81 6.03 27.07
C ALA A 72 -6.44 6.36 27.66
N ARG A 73 -5.44 6.61 26.80
CA ARG A 73 -4.10 7.05 27.23
C ARG A 73 -4.12 8.39 27.96
N ARG A 74 -4.90 9.36 27.50
CA ARG A 74 -5.01 10.68 28.15
C ARG A 74 -5.80 10.66 29.45
N THR A 75 -6.77 9.77 29.56
CA THR A 75 -7.61 9.65 30.76
C THR A 75 -7.06 8.67 31.79
N GLY A 76 -5.93 8.00 31.49
CA GLY A 76 -5.35 6.98 32.36
C GLY A 76 -6.18 5.70 32.42
N ASP A 77 -7.03 5.48 31.41
CA ASP A 77 -7.92 4.31 31.27
C ASP A 77 -7.27 3.23 30.37
N SER A 78 -6.01 3.42 29.99
CA SER A 78 -5.20 2.44 29.25
C SER A 78 -4.20 1.77 30.17
N GLU A 79 -4.11 0.44 30.12
CA GLU A 79 -2.97 -0.29 30.68
C GLU A 79 -1.69 0.05 29.91
N THR A 80 -0.61 0.31 30.64
CA THR A 80 0.71 0.58 30.08
C THR A 80 1.72 -0.36 30.74
N PHE A 81 2.51 -1.03 29.92
CA PHE A 81 3.55 -1.94 30.38
C PHE A 81 4.92 -1.28 30.23
N SER A 82 5.79 -1.52 31.19
CA SER A 82 7.20 -1.11 31.04
C SER A 82 7.92 -2.09 30.11
N ARG A 83 9.01 -1.63 29.48
CA ARG A 83 9.80 -2.51 28.61
C ARG A 83 10.39 -3.70 29.37
N ASP A 84 10.88 -3.47 30.59
CA ASP A 84 11.53 -4.49 31.40
C ASP A 84 10.53 -5.58 31.81
N GLU A 85 9.30 -5.19 32.17
CA GLU A 85 8.18 -6.10 32.48
C GLU A 85 7.83 -7.06 31.34
N ILE A 86 7.88 -6.60 30.07
CA ILE A 86 7.61 -7.46 28.91
C ILE A 86 8.76 -8.43 28.62
N LEU A 87 10.01 -8.03 28.91
CA LEU A 87 11.20 -8.83 28.61
C LEU A 87 11.48 -9.91 29.67
N ASP A 88 10.97 -9.74 30.89
CA ASP A 88 11.13 -10.69 32.00
C ASP A 88 10.10 -11.85 31.95
N GLU A 89 9.13 -11.82 31.03
CA GLU A 89 8.09 -12.87 30.85
C GLU A 89 8.47 -14.03 29.90
N GLU A 90 9.72 -14.09 29.39
CA GLU A 90 10.24 -15.22 28.56
C GLU A 90 11.01 -16.30 29.35
#